data_AF-A0A8J3EYI4-F1
#
_entry.id   AF-A0A8J3EYI4-F1
#
_cell.length_a   1.000
_cell.length_b   1.000
_cell.length_c   1.000
_cell.angle_alpha   90.00
_cell.angle_beta   90.00
_cell.angle_gamma   90.00
#
_symmetry.space_group_name_H-M   'P 1'
#
loop_
_entity.id
_entity.type
_entity.pdbx_description
1 polymer ?
#
loop_
_entity_poly.entity_id
_entity_poly.type
_entity_poly.pdbx_seq_one_letter_code
_entity_poly.pdbx_strand_id
1 'polypeptide(L)'
;MQQSQPASWQVDPETTPVHRRAVFSRSVAGLVHRHTQHLDHREQTRITRRRVHDESLHLIDELVNRPVDPMFEDAQLAPQHSPLVIWFNRILAFIFCVVVGFAGANIVQELQLNTREKVRAELANQVIALTDKRSQLQSELDRDRAEIDKLTQELNTSQTSSRVQSDNIQNGAVAVTGQGVSVTLTNPIAADDSGSDTRVTDGQSIRVVSDIDLQVIVSRLWAAHAEAIAINGVRLGVQTSIRTAGSTILVGITPVESPYKIEAIGDPSELKAAASKQEQDAFYDALEQVGIYPDVSTAKSLTLPAITANDITYAREDK
;
A
#
# COMPACT_ATOMS: atom_id res chain seq x y z
N MET A 1 -6.93 49.93 -17.52
CA MET A 1 -6.74 49.66 -16.08
C MET A 1 -6.15 48.26 -15.96
N GLN A 2 -4.86 48.16 -15.63
CA GLN A 2 -4.14 46.89 -15.48
C GLN A 2 -4.48 46.28 -14.12
N GLN A 3 -5.07 45.08 -14.10
CA GLN A 3 -5.30 44.31 -12.88
C GLN A 3 -3.95 43.80 -12.35
N SER A 4 -3.54 44.31 -11.20
CA SER A 4 -2.40 43.83 -10.42
C SER A 4 -2.72 42.43 -9.87
N GLN A 5 -1.90 41.43 -10.22
CA GLN A 5 -1.96 40.12 -9.59
C GLN A 5 -1.61 40.23 -8.09
N PRO A 6 -2.22 39.42 -7.20
CA PRO A 6 -1.89 39.43 -5.78
C PRO A 6 -0.48 38.88 -5.52
N ALA A 7 0.20 39.46 -4.51
CA ALA A 7 1.54 39.08 -4.13
C ALA A 7 1.61 37.63 -3.63
N SER A 8 2.59 36.87 -4.11
CA SER A 8 2.88 35.51 -3.67
C SER A 8 3.23 35.48 -2.18
N TRP A 9 2.69 34.50 -1.47
CA TRP A 9 2.98 34.25 -0.05
C TRP A 9 4.49 34.05 0.17
N GLN A 10 5.08 34.77 1.13
CA GLN A 10 6.46 34.51 1.56
C GLN A 10 6.49 33.21 2.38
N VAL A 11 7.40 32.30 2.04
CA VAL A 11 7.63 31.05 2.76
C VAL A 11 8.37 31.38 4.06
N ASP A 12 7.88 30.84 5.17
CA ASP A 12 8.44 31.01 6.52
C ASP A 12 9.86 30.40 6.57
N PRO A 13 10.91 31.14 7.01
CA PRO A 13 12.29 30.64 7.05
C PRO A 13 12.47 29.35 7.87
N GLU A 14 11.54 29.00 8.76
CA GLU A 14 11.57 27.73 9.49
C GLU A 14 11.15 26.52 8.63
N THR A 15 10.47 26.73 7.51
CA THR A 15 9.95 25.66 6.64
C THR A 15 10.75 25.45 5.35
N THR A 16 11.85 26.20 5.15
CA THR A 16 12.71 26.02 3.99
C THR A 16 13.35 24.62 3.97
N PRO A 17 13.16 23.80 2.90
CA PRO A 17 13.74 22.46 2.83
C PRO A 17 15.27 22.55 2.78
N VAL A 18 15.93 22.01 3.81
CA VAL A 18 17.38 21.99 3.91
C VAL A 18 17.95 20.93 2.95
N HIS A 19 18.54 21.36 1.84
CA HIS A 19 19.34 20.48 0.98
C HIS A 19 20.63 20.07 1.71
N ARG A 20 20.61 18.93 2.42
CA ARG A 20 21.83 18.32 2.98
C ARG A 20 22.59 17.61 1.87
N ARG A 21 23.70 18.20 1.40
CA ARG A 21 24.70 17.48 0.62
C ARG A 21 25.35 16.41 1.51
N ALA A 22 25.31 15.15 1.08
CA ALA A 22 26.03 14.06 1.72
C ALA A 22 27.54 14.32 1.61
N VAL A 23 28.17 14.67 2.74
CA VAL A 23 29.62 14.73 2.87
C VAL A 23 30.09 13.33 3.21
N PHE A 24 30.57 12.59 2.19
CA PHE A 24 31.31 11.36 2.44
C PHE A 24 32.59 11.71 3.20
N SER A 25 32.77 11.06 4.34
CA SER A 25 33.92 11.23 5.23
C SER A 25 35.25 10.92 4.52
N ARG A 26 36.28 11.73 4.83
CA ARG A 26 37.66 11.61 4.33
C ARG A 26 38.40 10.33 4.75
N SER A 27 37.74 9.37 5.41
CA SER A 27 38.39 8.20 6.02
C SER A 27 38.60 7.00 5.10
N VAL A 28 38.12 7.04 3.85
CA VAL A 28 38.30 5.91 2.90
C VAL A 28 39.61 6.01 2.09
N ALA A 29 40.28 7.17 2.09
CA ALA A 29 41.52 7.37 1.31
C ALA A 29 42.77 6.67 1.90
N GLY A 30 42.69 6.10 3.10
CA GLY A 30 43.84 5.49 3.79
C GLY A 30 44.00 3.98 3.62
N LEU A 31 43.06 3.28 2.97
CA LEU A 31 43.01 1.81 2.99
C LEU A 31 43.86 1.09 1.93
N VAL A 32 44.68 1.80 1.15
CA VAL A 32 45.41 1.20 0.01
C VAL A 32 46.94 1.11 0.17
N HIS A 33 47.55 1.61 1.25
CA HIS A 33 49.00 1.57 1.38
C HIS A 33 49.48 0.88 2.66
N ARG A 34 49.69 -0.44 2.60
CA ARG A 34 50.54 -1.18 3.55
C ARG A 34 51.92 -1.40 2.89
N HIS A 35 52.86 -0.52 3.21
CA HIS A 35 54.27 -0.77 2.99
C HIS A 35 54.79 -1.62 4.16
N THR A 36 55.51 -2.69 3.88
CA THR A 36 56.25 -3.47 4.88
C THR A 36 57.37 -2.59 5.46
N GLN A 37 57.31 -2.32 6.76
CA GLN A 37 58.39 -1.67 7.50
C GLN A 37 59.51 -2.69 7.75
N HIS A 38 60.71 -2.36 7.27
CA HIS A 38 61.94 -3.06 7.58
C HIS A 38 62.34 -2.71 9.02
N LEU A 39 62.45 -3.70 9.89
CA LEU A 39 62.94 -3.55 11.26
C LEU A 39 64.46 -3.45 11.24
N ASP A 40 64.99 -2.26 11.53
CA ASP A 40 66.40 -2.05 11.86
C ASP A 40 66.68 -2.54 13.28
N HIS A 41 67.28 -3.73 13.40
CA HIS A 41 67.97 -4.14 14.62
C HIS A 41 69.46 -3.80 14.50
N ARG A 42 69.82 -2.66 15.09
CA ARG A 42 71.20 -2.33 15.47
C ARG A 42 71.38 -2.70 16.94
N GLU A 43 72.04 -3.82 17.21
CA GLU A 43 72.92 -3.93 18.40
C GLU A 43 73.94 -5.08 18.27
N GLN A 44 75.18 -4.65 18.01
CA GLN A 44 76.44 -5.09 18.60
C GLN A 44 76.74 -6.61 18.69
N THR A 45 77.42 -7.13 17.66
CA THR A 45 78.27 -8.31 17.77
C THR A 45 79.74 -7.92 17.73
N ARG A 46 80.47 -8.32 18.78
CA ARG A 46 81.93 -8.19 18.90
C ARG A 46 82.62 -8.93 17.74
N ILE A 47 83.45 -8.20 17.01
CA ILE A 47 84.32 -8.75 15.96
C ILE A 47 85.46 -9.52 16.64
N THR A 48 85.35 -10.85 16.69
CA THR A 48 86.51 -11.74 16.86
C THR A 48 87.08 -12.05 15.47
N ARG A 49 88.32 -11.60 15.22
CA ARG A 49 89.10 -11.96 14.02
C ARG A 49 89.15 -13.48 13.90
N ARG A 50 88.39 -14.05 12.95
CA ARG A 50 88.54 -15.43 12.48
C ARG A 50 89.03 -15.40 11.05
N ARG A 51 90.06 -16.20 10.78
CA ARG A 51 90.77 -16.31 9.50
C ARG A 51 89.77 -16.45 8.36
N VAL A 52 89.93 -15.62 7.33
CA VAL A 52 89.28 -15.78 6.04
C VAL A 52 89.70 -17.15 5.49
N HIS A 53 88.77 -18.10 5.51
CA HIS A 53 88.76 -19.26 4.63
C HIS A 53 87.51 -19.09 3.77
N ASP A 54 87.66 -19.30 2.46
CA ASP A 54 86.67 -19.04 1.42
C ASP A 54 85.30 -19.67 1.71
N GLU A 55 84.36 -18.90 2.28
CA GLU A 55 82.96 -19.32 2.42
C GLU A 55 82.28 -19.54 1.05
N SER A 56 82.77 -18.91 -0.01
CA SER A 56 82.29 -19.12 -1.37
C SER A 56 82.59 -20.52 -1.92
N LEU A 57 83.63 -21.19 -1.43
CA LEU A 57 83.96 -22.56 -1.85
C LEU A 57 83.16 -23.60 -1.05
N HIS A 58 82.77 -23.28 0.18
CA HIS A 58 81.93 -24.16 1.00
C HIS A 58 80.51 -24.28 0.43
N LEU A 59 79.96 -23.20 -0.11
CA LEU A 59 78.62 -23.22 -0.70
C LEU A 59 78.56 -24.07 -1.98
N ILE A 60 79.66 -24.12 -2.74
CA ILE A 60 79.79 -24.98 -3.92
C ILE A 60 79.97 -26.45 -3.48
N ASP A 61 80.80 -26.72 -2.46
CA ASP A 61 80.98 -28.08 -1.93
C ASP A 61 79.68 -28.62 -1.32
N GLU A 62 78.92 -27.77 -0.64
CA GLU A 62 77.65 -28.12 0.01
C GLU A 62 76.54 -28.36 -1.04
N LEU A 63 76.51 -27.61 -2.14
CA LEU A 63 75.59 -27.86 -3.26
C LEU A 63 75.95 -29.12 -4.06
N VAL A 64 77.24 -29.47 -4.15
CA VAL A 64 77.74 -30.62 -4.92
C VAL A 64 77.64 -31.91 -4.12
N ASN A 65 77.94 -31.89 -2.82
CA ASN A 65 78.01 -33.09 -1.99
C ASN A 65 76.80 -33.31 -1.05
N ARG A 66 75.94 -32.29 -0.84
CA ARG A 66 74.72 -32.40 -0.01
C ARG A 66 73.50 -31.74 -0.70
N PRO A 67 72.91 -32.40 -1.71
CA PRO A 67 71.77 -31.84 -2.45
C PRO A 67 70.43 -31.85 -1.69
N VAL A 68 70.39 -32.25 -0.42
CA VAL A 68 69.15 -32.38 0.36
C VAL A 68 69.02 -31.27 1.41
N ASP A 69 67.96 -30.49 1.28
CA ASP A 69 67.62 -29.32 2.08
C ASP A 69 67.27 -29.74 3.53
N PRO A 70 67.77 -29.09 4.60
CA PRO A 70 67.44 -29.42 5.99
C PRO A 70 65.94 -29.45 6.32
N MET A 71 65.10 -28.73 5.56
CA MET A 71 63.63 -28.83 5.71
C MET A 71 63.05 -30.20 5.34
N PHE A 72 63.75 -31.00 4.54
CA PHE A 72 63.31 -32.35 4.17
C PHE A 72 63.55 -33.39 5.28
N GLU A 73 64.49 -33.14 6.19
CA GLU A 73 64.74 -34.01 7.35
C GLU A 73 63.66 -33.84 8.42
N ASP A 74 63.17 -32.61 8.65
CA ASP A 74 62.10 -32.32 9.61
C ASP A 74 60.76 -32.97 9.23
N ALA A 75 60.49 -33.15 7.95
CA ALA A 75 59.27 -33.80 7.46
C ALA A 75 59.23 -35.32 7.73
N GLN A 76 60.37 -35.96 8.00
CA GLN A 76 60.44 -37.40 8.30
C GLN A 76 60.35 -37.70 9.80
N LEU A 77 60.36 -36.67 10.66
CA LEU A 77 60.10 -36.79 12.09
C LEU A 77 58.58 -36.84 12.36
N ALA A 78 57.89 -37.83 11.79
CA ALA A 78 56.56 -38.17 12.26
C ALA A 78 56.69 -38.82 13.66
N PRO A 79 56.18 -38.22 14.75
CA PRO A 79 56.26 -38.84 16.06
C PRO A 79 55.53 -40.19 16.03
N GLN A 80 56.23 -41.28 16.34
CA GLN A 80 55.60 -42.60 16.55
C GLN A 80 54.71 -42.52 17.80
N HIS A 81 53.44 -42.16 17.61
CA HIS A 81 52.45 -42.25 18.67
C HIS A 81 52.18 -43.73 18.97
N SER A 82 52.30 -44.13 20.24
CA SER A 82 51.99 -45.49 20.68
C SER A 82 50.50 -45.82 20.41
N PRO A 83 50.16 -47.09 20.12
CA PRO A 83 48.78 -47.48 19.79
C PRO A 83 47.79 -47.15 20.92
N LEU A 84 48.27 -47.07 22.16
CA LEU A 84 47.49 -46.66 23.33
C LEU A 84 47.09 -45.18 23.29
N VAL A 85 47.96 -44.29 22.81
CA VAL A 85 47.65 -42.84 22.69
C VAL A 85 46.59 -42.60 21.62
N ILE A 86 46.63 -43.36 20.52
CA ILE A 86 45.63 -43.29 19.45
C ILE A 86 44.27 -43.76 19.99
N TRP A 87 44.25 -44.86 20.76
CA TRP A 87 43.01 -45.37 21.35
C TRP A 87 42.43 -44.43 22.40
N PHE A 88 43.30 -43.83 23.23
CA PHE A 88 42.91 -42.82 24.22
C PHE A 88 42.30 -41.57 23.57
N ASN A 89 42.93 -41.02 22.51
CA ASN A 89 42.39 -39.87 21.78
C ASN A 89 41.04 -40.18 21.11
N ARG A 90 40.83 -41.41 20.64
CA ARG A 90 39.54 -41.84 20.06
C ARG A 90 38.43 -41.88 21.11
N ILE A 91 38.74 -42.36 22.32
CA ILE A 91 37.78 -42.37 23.44
C ILE A 91 37.44 -40.94 23.86
N LEU A 92 38.45 -40.07 23.97
CA LEU A 92 38.25 -38.65 24.29
C LEU A 92 37.34 -37.97 23.25
N ALA A 93 37.58 -38.19 21.96
CA ALA A 93 36.77 -37.64 20.88
C ALA A 93 35.32 -38.18 20.93
N PHE A 94 35.13 -39.46 21.26
CA PHE A 94 33.80 -40.05 21.43
C PHE A 94 33.04 -39.42 22.61
N ILE A 95 33.70 -39.25 23.76
CA ILE A 95 33.11 -38.59 24.93
C ILE A 95 32.73 -37.14 24.58
N PHE A 96 33.60 -36.41 23.90
CA PHE A 96 33.31 -35.05 23.47
C PHE A 96 32.09 -34.99 22.54
N CYS A 97 31.99 -35.92 21.59
CA CYS A 97 30.85 -36.03 20.69
C CYS A 97 29.53 -36.29 21.46
N VAL A 98 29.56 -37.17 22.46
CA VAL A 98 28.40 -37.45 23.32
C VAL A 98 27.99 -36.23 24.13
N VAL A 99 28.95 -35.50 24.70
CA VAL A 99 28.67 -34.27 25.47
C VAL A 99 28.07 -33.18 24.57
N VAL A 100 28.63 -32.97 23.38
CA VAL A 100 28.10 -32.00 22.41
C VAL A 100 26.71 -32.41 21.92
N GLY A 101 26.50 -33.70 21.63
CA GLY A 101 25.19 -34.22 21.24
C GLY A 101 24.14 -34.06 22.33
N PHE A 102 24.50 -34.32 23.58
CA PHE A 102 23.61 -34.13 24.73
C PHE A 102 23.30 -32.65 24.98
N ALA A 103 24.30 -31.77 24.94
CA ALA A 103 24.09 -30.33 25.05
C ALA A 103 23.20 -29.79 23.92
N GLY A 104 23.43 -30.25 22.68
CA GLY A 104 22.58 -29.92 21.53
C GLY A 104 21.14 -30.39 21.69
N ALA A 105 20.92 -31.60 22.21
CA ALA A 105 19.57 -32.12 22.46
C ALA A 105 18.81 -31.31 23.52
N ASN A 106 19.49 -30.90 24.61
CA ASN A 106 18.88 -30.06 25.63
C ASN A 106 18.47 -28.69 25.08
N ILE A 107 19.33 -28.05 24.27
CA ILE A 107 19.03 -26.76 23.63
C ILE A 107 17.82 -26.88 22.68
N VAL A 108 17.76 -27.94 21.87
CA VAL A 108 16.63 -28.17 20.94
C VAL A 108 15.32 -28.41 21.70
N GLN A 109 15.36 -29.17 22.79
CA GLN A 109 14.17 -29.44 23.60
C GLN A 109 13.65 -28.16 24.29
N GLU A 110 14.56 -27.31 24.79
CA GLU A 110 14.22 -26.04 25.42
C GLU A 110 13.66 -25.01 24.41
N LEU A 111 14.18 -24.99 23.18
CA LEU A 111 13.68 -24.12 22.11
C LEU A 111 12.30 -24.53 21.60
N GLN A 112 12.02 -25.83 21.49
CA GLN A 112 10.76 -26.32 20.89
C GLN A 112 9.55 -26.21 21.82
N LEU A 113 9.72 -26.43 23.13
CA LEU A 113 8.62 -26.38 24.10
C LEU A 113 8.19 -24.95 24.41
N ASN A 114 9.16 -24.06 24.66
CA ASN A 114 8.88 -22.69 25.08
C ASN A 114 8.34 -21.79 23.95
N THR A 115 8.71 -22.03 22.70
CA THR A 115 8.32 -21.17 21.58
C THR A 115 6.84 -21.35 21.22
N ARG A 116 6.32 -22.58 21.23
CA ARG A 116 4.92 -22.85 20.86
C ARG A 116 3.93 -22.33 21.90
N GLU A 117 4.28 -22.43 23.18
CA GLU A 117 3.45 -21.93 24.27
C GLU A 117 3.42 -20.39 24.30
N LYS A 118 4.58 -19.74 24.11
CA LYS A 118 4.68 -18.28 23.97
C LYS A 118 3.91 -17.74 22.77
N VAL A 119 3.99 -18.40 21.61
CA VAL A 119 3.24 -17.99 20.40
C VAL A 119 1.73 -18.14 20.60
N ARG A 120 1.27 -19.21 21.25
CA ARG A 120 -0.16 -19.39 21.56
C ARG A 120 -0.65 -18.38 22.59
N ALA A 121 0.15 -18.09 23.62
CA ALA A 121 -0.18 -17.07 24.63
C ALA A 121 -0.24 -15.68 24.01
N GLU A 122 0.70 -15.34 23.14
CA GLU A 122 0.73 -14.07 22.39
C GLU A 122 -0.49 -13.95 21.47
N LEU A 123 -0.82 -15.01 20.72
CA LEU A 123 -1.99 -15.00 19.84
C LEU A 123 -3.30 -14.91 20.64
N ALA A 124 -3.40 -15.58 21.79
CA ALA A 124 -4.54 -15.48 22.69
C ALA A 124 -4.70 -14.05 23.22
N ASN A 125 -3.61 -13.40 23.63
CA ASN A 125 -3.62 -12.01 24.08
C ASN A 125 -4.05 -11.04 22.97
N GLN A 126 -3.61 -11.27 21.72
CA GLN A 126 -4.05 -10.46 20.57
C GLN A 126 -5.53 -10.63 20.29
N VAL A 127 -6.08 -11.85 20.37
CA VAL A 127 -7.52 -12.10 20.21
C VAL A 127 -8.32 -11.39 21.30
N ILE A 128 -7.86 -11.44 22.56
CA ILE A 128 -8.50 -10.73 23.66
C ILE A 128 -8.46 -9.21 23.42
N ALA A 129 -7.29 -8.65 23.08
CA ALA A 129 -7.15 -7.22 22.81
C ALA A 129 -8.01 -6.74 21.63
N LEU A 130 -8.14 -7.54 20.58
CA LEU A 130 -9.02 -7.24 19.44
C LEU A 130 -10.49 -7.33 19.81
N THR A 131 -10.87 -8.28 20.68
CA THR A 131 -12.24 -8.42 21.17
C THR A 131 -12.61 -7.23 22.07
N ASP A 132 -11.71 -6.81 22.95
CA ASP A 132 -11.88 -5.63 23.79
C ASP A 132 -12.01 -4.36 22.95
N LYS A 133 -11.15 -4.19 21.94
CA LYS A 133 -11.24 -3.04 21.01
C LYS A 133 -12.56 -3.02 20.24
N ARG A 134 -13.04 -4.20 19.81
CA ARG A 134 -14.35 -4.30 19.16
C ARG A 134 -15.48 -3.93 20.11
N SER A 135 -15.41 -4.39 21.36
CA SER A 135 -16.41 -4.05 22.39
C SER A 135 -16.41 -2.56 22.72
N GLN A 136 -15.25 -1.93 22.79
CA GLN A 136 -15.13 -0.48 23.01
C GLN A 136 -15.76 0.29 21.85
N LEU A 137 -15.40 -0.04 20.61
CA LEU A 137 -15.96 0.61 19.42
C LEU A 137 -17.48 0.40 19.33
N GLN A 138 -17.98 -0.78 19.69
CA GLN A 138 -19.42 -1.05 19.73
C GLN A 138 -20.12 -0.17 20.78
N SER A 139 -19.53 -0.03 21.98
CA SER A 139 -20.06 0.82 23.04
C SER A 139 -20.00 2.31 22.67
N GLU A 140 -18.98 2.74 21.94
CA GLU A 140 -18.87 4.11 21.45
C GLU A 140 -19.94 4.39 20.40
N LEU A 141 -20.16 3.46 19.47
CA LEU A 141 -21.20 3.54 18.44
C LEU A 141 -22.61 3.57 19.06
N ASP A 142 -22.86 2.74 20.08
CA ASP A 142 -24.15 2.73 20.79
C ASP A 142 -24.36 4.03 21.60
N ARG A 143 -23.28 4.61 22.16
CA ARG A 143 -23.32 5.91 22.84
C ARG A 143 -23.61 7.05 21.88
N ASP A 144 -22.94 7.07 20.73
CA ASP A 144 -23.13 8.11 19.71
C ASP A 144 -24.54 8.04 19.13
N ARG A 145 -25.09 6.84 18.92
CA ARG A 145 -26.50 6.66 18.54
C ARG A 145 -27.45 7.20 19.59
N ALA A 146 -27.23 6.91 20.87
CA ALA A 146 -28.06 7.42 21.95
C ALA A 146 -27.97 8.95 22.08
N GLU A 147 -26.78 9.54 21.83
CA GLU A 147 -26.58 10.98 21.81
C GLU A 147 -27.31 11.64 20.63
N ILE A 148 -27.23 11.04 19.43
CA ILE A 148 -28.00 11.47 18.25
C ILE A 148 -29.50 11.38 18.51
N ASP A 149 -29.99 10.28 19.08
CA ASP A 149 -31.42 10.10 19.39
C ASP A 149 -31.91 11.15 20.40
N LYS A 150 -31.10 11.44 21.43
CA LYS A 150 -31.39 12.47 22.43
C LYS A 150 -31.39 13.87 21.82
N LEU A 151 -30.38 14.22 21.02
CA LEU A 151 -30.34 15.50 20.29
C LEU A 151 -31.52 15.63 19.34
N THR A 152 -31.88 14.56 18.64
CA THR A 152 -33.04 14.52 17.74
C THR A 152 -34.33 14.76 18.52
N GLN A 153 -34.47 14.16 19.70
CA GLN A 153 -35.62 14.34 20.57
C GLN A 153 -35.70 15.74 21.20
N GLU A 154 -34.56 16.34 21.56
CA GLU A 154 -34.48 17.72 22.07
C GLU A 154 -34.74 18.76 20.96
N LEU A 155 -34.32 18.48 19.72
CA LEU A 155 -34.58 19.31 18.53
C LEU A 155 -36.02 19.20 18.01
N ASN A 156 -36.78 18.18 18.44
CA ASN A 156 -38.19 17.97 18.11
C ASN A 156 -39.15 18.96 18.82
N THR A 157 -38.82 20.25 18.82
CA THR A 157 -39.84 21.29 18.79
C THR A 157 -40.48 21.23 17.40
N SER A 158 -41.77 20.89 17.32
CA SER A 158 -42.44 20.30 16.14
C SER A 158 -42.41 21.12 14.83
N GLN A 159 -41.93 22.36 14.88
CA GLN A 159 -41.82 23.26 13.73
C GLN A 159 -40.38 23.41 13.21
N THR A 160 -39.39 23.09 14.03
CA THR A 160 -37.98 23.00 13.67
C THR A 160 -37.68 21.65 13.02
N SER A 161 -38.32 20.57 13.51
CA SER A 161 -38.08 19.20 12.99
C SER A 161 -38.51 19.00 11.55
N SER A 162 -39.64 19.58 11.11
CA SER A 162 -40.12 19.45 9.73
C SER A 162 -39.27 20.23 8.73
N ARG A 163 -38.76 21.40 9.12
CA ARG A 163 -37.81 22.18 8.32
C ARG A 163 -36.48 21.46 8.21
N VAL A 164 -35.90 21.04 9.33
CA VAL A 164 -34.64 20.27 9.34
C VAL A 164 -34.76 19.00 8.51
N GLN A 165 -35.87 18.28 8.59
CA GLN A 165 -36.10 17.10 7.77
C GLN A 165 -36.17 17.44 6.27
N SER A 166 -36.85 18.53 5.91
CA SER A 166 -36.97 18.99 4.52
C SER A 166 -35.61 19.45 3.98
N ASP A 167 -34.83 20.19 4.77
CA ASP A 167 -33.48 20.64 4.43
C ASP A 167 -32.55 19.43 4.26
N ASN A 168 -32.65 18.44 5.14
CA ASN A 168 -31.89 17.20 5.03
C ASN A 168 -32.24 16.39 3.77
N ILE A 169 -33.51 16.37 3.35
CA ILE A 169 -33.94 15.72 2.11
C ILE A 169 -33.39 16.48 0.89
N GLN A 170 -33.52 17.81 0.87
CA GLN A 170 -33.04 18.67 -0.22
C GLN A 170 -31.52 18.61 -0.38
N ASN A 171 -30.80 18.59 0.74
CA ASN A 171 -29.35 18.45 0.75
C ASN A 171 -28.89 17.00 0.54
N GLY A 172 -29.81 16.04 0.42
CA GLY A 172 -29.54 14.61 0.29
C GLY A 172 -28.79 14.00 1.47
N ALA A 173 -28.86 14.62 2.66
CA ALA A 173 -28.22 14.16 3.89
C ALA A 173 -28.87 12.90 4.48
N VAL A 174 -30.09 12.58 4.04
CA VAL A 174 -30.83 11.37 4.43
C VAL A 174 -31.16 10.50 3.22
N ALA A 175 -31.30 9.19 3.48
CA ALA A 175 -31.84 8.27 2.50
C ALA A 175 -33.32 8.58 2.24
N VAL A 176 -33.76 8.41 1.00
CA VAL A 176 -35.12 8.72 0.57
C VAL A 176 -35.70 7.57 -0.23
N THR A 177 -37.01 7.37 -0.11
CA THR A 177 -37.74 6.32 -0.83
C THR A 177 -38.91 6.94 -1.58
N GLY A 178 -39.08 6.56 -2.83
CA GLY A 178 -40.18 7.06 -3.66
C GLY A 178 -40.32 6.29 -4.97
N GLN A 179 -41.39 6.56 -5.70
CA GLN A 179 -41.57 6.05 -7.06
C GLN A 179 -40.61 6.75 -8.03
N GLY A 180 -40.30 6.11 -9.16
CA GLY A 180 -39.45 6.72 -10.16
C GLY A 180 -39.02 5.79 -11.30
N VAL A 181 -37.83 6.02 -11.83
CA VAL A 181 -37.28 5.34 -13.00
C VAL A 181 -35.86 4.86 -12.75
N SER A 182 -35.53 3.69 -13.28
CA SER A 182 -34.18 3.16 -13.38
C SER A 182 -33.77 3.10 -14.85
N VAL A 183 -32.68 3.78 -15.20
CA VAL A 183 -32.05 3.73 -16.52
C VAL A 183 -30.75 2.94 -16.40
N THR A 184 -30.60 1.88 -17.20
CA THR A 184 -29.40 1.04 -17.20
C THR A 184 -28.66 1.19 -18.51
N LEU A 185 -27.38 1.55 -18.45
CA LEU A 185 -26.48 1.61 -19.61
C LEU A 185 -25.40 0.56 -19.44
N THR A 186 -25.27 -0.31 -20.44
CA THR A 186 -24.25 -1.37 -20.45
C THR A 186 -23.25 -1.08 -21.54
N ASN A 187 -21.97 -1.28 -21.25
CA ASN A 187 -20.93 -1.27 -22.28
C ASN A 187 -21.24 -2.32 -23.37
N PRO A 188 -20.88 -2.05 -24.64
CA PRO A 188 -21.12 -3.02 -25.71
C PRO A 188 -20.34 -4.31 -25.43
N ILE A 189 -20.86 -5.48 -25.82
CA ILE A 189 -20.25 -6.80 -25.56
C ILE A 189 -18.79 -6.89 -26.09
N ALA A 190 -18.46 -6.11 -27.11
CA ALA A 190 -17.12 -6.04 -27.69
C ALA A 190 -16.10 -5.31 -26.77
N ALA A 191 -16.58 -4.54 -25.80
CA ALA A 191 -15.79 -3.98 -24.72
C ALA A 191 -15.84 -4.93 -23.52
N ASP A 192 -14.69 -5.49 -23.18
CA ASP A 192 -14.49 -6.22 -21.93
C ASP A 192 -14.77 -5.29 -20.72
N ASP A 193 -15.42 -5.81 -19.68
CA ASP A 193 -16.00 -5.06 -18.53
C ASP A 193 -14.98 -4.21 -17.76
N SER A 194 -13.70 -4.39 -18.06
CA SER A 194 -12.58 -3.66 -17.46
C SER A 194 -12.38 -2.30 -18.17
N GLY A 195 -13.18 -1.31 -17.80
CA GLY A 195 -12.91 0.13 -18.03
C GLY A 195 -13.80 0.86 -19.05
N SER A 196 -13.82 2.19 -18.91
CA SER A 196 -14.45 3.23 -19.77
C SER A 196 -13.50 3.72 -20.89
N ASP A 197 -12.40 3.01 -21.16
CA ASP A 197 -11.54 3.36 -22.29
C ASP A 197 -12.07 2.82 -23.62
N THR A 198 -12.02 3.68 -24.64
CA THR A 198 -12.29 3.30 -26.03
C THR A 198 -11.15 2.41 -26.52
N ARG A 199 -11.36 1.09 -26.63
CA ARG A 199 -10.31 0.19 -27.14
C ARG A 199 -10.30 0.22 -28.66
N VAL A 200 -9.13 0.48 -29.23
CA VAL A 200 -8.86 0.29 -30.66
C VAL A 200 -8.35 -1.13 -30.85
N THR A 201 -9.23 -2.03 -31.28
CA THR A 201 -8.84 -3.37 -31.72
C THR A 201 -9.01 -3.41 -33.24
N ASP A 202 -7.92 -3.67 -33.96
CA ASP A 202 -7.94 -3.93 -35.41
C ASP A 202 -8.57 -2.81 -36.27
N GLY A 203 -8.30 -1.55 -35.92
CA GLY A 203 -8.79 -0.38 -36.66
C GLY A 203 -10.25 0.01 -36.37
N GLN A 204 -10.94 -0.72 -35.48
CA GLN A 204 -12.26 -0.33 -34.98
C GLN A 204 -12.12 0.19 -33.54
N SER A 205 -12.47 1.47 -33.36
CA SER A 205 -12.61 2.11 -32.05
C SER A 205 -13.94 1.66 -31.43
N ILE A 206 -13.90 0.78 -30.42
CA ILE A 206 -15.08 0.39 -29.67
C ILE A 206 -15.34 1.45 -28.61
N ARG A 207 -16.32 2.33 -28.87
CA ARG A 207 -16.76 3.34 -27.91
C ARG A 207 -17.52 2.68 -26.78
N VAL A 208 -17.11 2.94 -25.55
CA VAL A 208 -17.82 2.54 -24.32
C VAL A 208 -18.59 3.72 -23.74
N VAL A 209 -19.43 3.46 -22.73
CA VAL A 209 -20.17 4.52 -22.04
C VAL A 209 -19.18 5.51 -21.43
N SER A 210 -19.41 6.80 -21.70
CA SER A 210 -18.61 7.91 -21.18
C SER A 210 -19.32 8.63 -20.04
N ASP A 211 -18.57 9.41 -19.25
CA ASP A 211 -19.14 10.31 -18.24
C ASP A 211 -20.12 11.32 -18.84
N ILE A 212 -19.86 11.80 -20.06
CA ILE A 212 -20.76 12.70 -20.79
C ILE A 212 -22.12 12.04 -21.05
N ASP A 213 -22.15 10.76 -21.41
CA ASP A 213 -23.42 10.04 -21.65
C ASP A 213 -24.28 10.00 -20.37
N LEU A 214 -23.64 9.71 -19.23
CA LEU A 214 -24.32 9.72 -17.93
C LEU A 214 -24.80 11.13 -17.56
N GLN A 215 -23.96 12.16 -17.79
CA GLN A 215 -24.33 13.56 -17.51
C GLN A 215 -25.53 14.00 -18.34
N VAL A 216 -25.61 13.61 -19.62
CA VAL A 216 -26.77 13.93 -20.47
C VAL A 216 -28.04 13.35 -19.88
N ILE A 217 -28.06 12.06 -19.53
CA ILE A 217 -29.26 11.42 -18.97
C ILE A 217 -29.64 12.05 -17.62
N VAL A 218 -28.67 12.25 -16.73
CA VAL A 218 -28.88 12.90 -15.44
C VAL A 218 -29.45 14.31 -15.61
N SER A 219 -28.93 15.10 -16.56
CA SER A 219 -29.43 16.45 -16.82
C SER A 219 -30.89 16.45 -17.29
N ARG A 220 -31.29 15.45 -18.07
CA ARG A 220 -32.67 15.29 -18.55
C ARG A 220 -33.62 14.88 -17.44
N LEU A 221 -33.18 13.97 -16.56
CA LEU A 221 -33.95 13.59 -15.39
C LEU A 221 -34.17 14.78 -14.43
N TRP A 222 -33.14 15.60 -14.20
CA TRP A 222 -33.31 16.84 -13.43
C TRP A 222 -34.24 17.84 -14.12
N ALA A 223 -34.13 17.99 -15.44
CA ALA A 223 -35.04 18.85 -16.22
C ALA A 223 -36.50 18.37 -16.17
N ALA A 224 -36.72 17.08 -15.95
CA ALA A 224 -38.01 16.44 -15.74
C ALA A 224 -38.40 16.32 -14.26
N HIS A 225 -37.89 17.23 -13.41
CA HIS A 225 -38.24 17.34 -12.00
C HIS A 225 -37.96 16.09 -11.16
N ALA A 226 -36.88 15.36 -11.47
CA ALA A 226 -36.36 14.37 -10.52
C ALA A 226 -36.08 15.05 -9.17
N GLU A 227 -36.53 14.44 -8.08
CA GLU A 227 -36.30 14.93 -6.71
C GLU A 227 -34.97 14.42 -6.16
N ALA A 228 -34.53 13.26 -6.65
CA ALA A 228 -33.33 12.59 -6.20
C ALA A 228 -32.79 11.67 -7.29
N ILE A 229 -31.47 11.66 -7.49
CA ILE A 229 -30.81 10.78 -8.47
C ILE A 229 -29.62 10.09 -7.82
N ALA A 230 -29.40 8.81 -8.12
CA ALA A 230 -28.18 8.07 -7.79
C ALA A 230 -27.64 7.31 -9.00
N ILE A 231 -26.32 7.14 -9.06
CA ILE A 231 -25.63 6.33 -10.08
C ILE A 231 -24.89 5.22 -9.36
N ASN A 232 -25.20 3.95 -9.67
CA ASN A 232 -24.63 2.77 -9.02
C ASN A 232 -24.68 2.85 -7.48
N GLY A 233 -25.77 3.39 -6.92
CA GLY A 233 -25.92 3.56 -5.48
C GLY A 233 -25.17 4.77 -4.89
N VAL A 234 -24.56 5.63 -5.70
CA VAL A 234 -23.95 6.88 -5.24
C VAL A 234 -24.95 8.02 -5.48
N ARG A 235 -25.45 8.62 -4.40
CA ARG A 235 -26.41 9.74 -4.45
C ARG A 235 -25.73 10.98 -5.03
N LEU A 236 -26.38 11.59 -6.03
CA LEU A 236 -25.95 12.86 -6.59
C LEU A 236 -26.44 14.01 -5.70
N GLY A 237 -25.50 14.86 -5.29
CA GLY A 237 -25.78 16.13 -4.61
C GLY A 237 -25.14 17.30 -5.32
N VAL A 238 -25.27 18.48 -4.73
CA VAL A 238 -24.78 19.76 -5.29
C VAL A 238 -23.27 19.75 -5.57
N GLN A 239 -22.50 18.98 -4.79
CA GLN A 239 -21.04 18.86 -4.95
C GLN A 239 -20.60 17.57 -5.66
N THR A 240 -21.53 16.70 -6.05
CA THR A 240 -21.20 15.44 -6.71
C THR A 240 -20.95 15.68 -8.19
N SER A 241 -19.70 15.50 -8.64
CA SER A 241 -19.36 15.55 -10.07
C SER A 241 -19.42 14.17 -10.71
N ILE A 242 -19.77 14.08 -11.99
CA ILE A 242 -19.60 12.88 -12.81
C ILE A 242 -18.43 13.16 -13.74
N ARG A 243 -17.31 12.43 -13.62
CA ARG A 243 -16.11 12.68 -14.43
C ARG A 243 -15.33 11.42 -14.72
N THR A 244 -14.69 11.36 -15.87
CA THR A 244 -13.73 10.28 -16.17
C THR A 244 -12.35 10.61 -15.59
N ALA A 245 -11.72 9.63 -14.94
CA ALA A 245 -10.34 9.68 -14.47
C ALA A 245 -9.58 8.45 -15.00
N GLY A 246 -8.67 8.68 -15.96
CA GLY A 246 -8.05 7.58 -16.69
C GLY A 246 -9.10 6.79 -17.46
N SER A 247 -9.22 5.50 -17.16
CA SER A 247 -10.18 4.58 -17.78
C SER A 247 -11.43 4.34 -16.91
N THR A 248 -11.67 5.11 -15.85
CA THR A 248 -12.78 4.84 -14.91
C THR A 248 -13.64 6.08 -14.72
N ILE A 249 -14.96 5.90 -14.72
CA ILE A 249 -15.90 6.97 -14.39
C ILE A 249 -15.97 7.09 -12.87
N LEU A 250 -15.84 8.31 -12.37
CA LEU A 250 -16.00 8.66 -10.97
C LEU A 250 -17.31 9.44 -10.77
N VAL A 251 -18.10 9.01 -9.80
CA VAL A 251 -19.24 9.77 -9.27
C VAL A 251 -18.84 10.31 -7.90
N GLY A 252 -18.59 11.62 -7.84
CA GLY A 252 -17.92 12.26 -6.71
C GLY A 252 -16.47 11.78 -6.59
N ILE A 253 -16.22 10.90 -5.63
CA ILE A 253 -14.92 10.23 -5.43
C ILE A 253 -14.99 8.71 -5.65
N THR A 254 -16.19 8.19 -5.92
CA THR A 254 -16.43 6.75 -6.01
C THR A 254 -16.31 6.28 -7.46
N PRO A 255 -15.44 5.32 -7.76
CA PRO A 255 -15.40 4.70 -9.07
C PRO A 255 -16.67 3.87 -9.32
N VAL A 256 -17.23 4.00 -10.52
CA VAL A 256 -18.39 3.24 -10.99
C VAL A 256 -18.04 2.53 -12.30
N GLU A 257 -18.63 1.35 -12.48
CA GLU A 257 -18.37 0.47 -13.62
C GLU A 257 -19.68 0.04 -14.29
N SER A 258 -19.57 -0.48 -15.52
CA SER A 258 -20.68 -1.04 -16.27
C SER A 258 -21.22 -2.31 -15.56
N PRO A 259 -22.54 -2.56 -15.55
CA PRO A 259 -23.61 -1.69 -16.06
C PRO A 259 -23.87 -0.48 -15.15
N TYR A 260 -24.02 0.69 -15.78
CA TYR A 260 -24.32 1.94 -15.10
C TYR A 260 -25.83 2.06 -14.87
N LYS A 261 -26.24 1.92 -13.62
CA LYS A 261 -27.62 2.04 -13.18
C LYS A 261 -27.86 3.44 -12.60
N ILE A 262 -28.65 4.24 -13.30
CA ILE A 262 -29.10 5.57 -12.89
C ILE A 262 -30.52 5.43 -12.34
N GLU A 263 -30.70 5.68 -11.05
CA GLU A 263 -32.00 5.62 -10.38
C GLU A 263 -32.45 7.02 -10.02
N ALA A 264 -33.65 7.40 -10.41
CA ALA A 264 -34.24 8.71 -10.14
C ALA A 264 -35.62 8.56 -9.49
N ILE A 265 -35.88 9.33 -8.44
CA ILE A 265 -37.20 9.47 -7.79
C ILE A 265 -37.89 10.71 -8.34
N GLY A 266 -39.19 10.59 -8.64
CA GLY A 266 -40.04 11.64 -9.19
C GLY A 266 -41.27 11.06 -9.87
N ASP A 267 -41.97 11.83 -10.69
CA ASP A 267 -43.10 11.29 -11.47
C ASP A 267 -42.60 10.25 -12.49
N PRO A 268 -42.99 8.96 -12.39
CA PRO A 268 -42.44 7.92 -13.26
C PRO A 268 -42.78 8.11 -14.74
N SER A 269 -43.88 8.80 -15.06
CA SER A 269 -44.30 9.04 -16.44
C SER A 269 -43.49 10.16 -17.08
N GLU A 270 -43.27 11.26 -16.37
CA GLU A 270 -42.41 12.37 -16.83
C GLU A 270 -40.95 11.93 -16.93
N LEU A 271 -40.43 11.26 -15.90
CA LEU A 271 -39.05 10.78 -15.91
C LEU A 271 -38.80 9.75 -17.01
N LYS A 272 -39.77 8.86 -17.26
CA LYS A 272 -39.64 7.86 -18.34
C LYS A 272 -39.65 8.54 -19.71
N ALA A 273 -40.55 9.50 -19.93
CA ALA A 273 -40.61 10.26 -21.18
C ALA A 273 -39.30 11.00 -21.43
N ALA A 274 -38.81 11.72 -20.42
CA ALA A 274 -37.56 12.46 -20.47
C ALA A 274 -36.33 11.59 -20.72
N ALA A 275 -36.31 10.38 -20.14
CA ALA A 275 -35.23 9.41 -20.37
C ALA A 275 -35.41 8.59 -21.66
N SER A 276 -36.53 8.69 -22.37
CA SER A 276 -36.82 7.82 -23.51
C SER A 276 -36.20 8.30 -24.83
N LYS A 277 -36.04 7.37 -25.78
CA LYS A 277 -35.66 7.67 -27.16
C LYS A 277 -36.57 8.71 -27.82
N GLN A 278 -37.86 8.78 -27.46
CA GLN A 278 -38.81 9.72 -28.08
C GLN A 278 -38.40 11.18 -27.89
N GLU A 279 -37.85 11.53 -26.72
CA GLU A 279 -37.39 12.90 -26.44
C GLU A 279 -35.89 13.09 -26.72
N GLN A 280 -35.13 12.00 -26.80
CA GLN A 280 -33.67 11.99 -26.94
C GLN A 280 -33.18 11.25 -28.19
N ASP A 281 -33.88 11.41 -29.32
CA ASP A 281 -33.67 10.61 -30.54
C ASP A 281 -32.22 10.63 -31.03
N ALA A 282 -31.64 11.81 -31.22
CA ALA A 282 -30.25 11.96 -31.67
C ALA A 282 -29.21 11.38 -30.69
N PHE A 283 -29.49 11.37 -29.39
CA PHE A 283 -28.60 10.78 -28.39
C PHE A 283 -28.69 9.25 -28.40
N TYR A 284 -29.90 8.70 -28.45
CA TYR A 284 -30.12 7.26 -28.56
C TYR A 284 -29.55 6.69 -29.86
N ASP A 285 -29.74 7.37 -30.99
CA ASP A 285 -29.16 6.95 -32.27
C ASP A 285 -27.62 6.92 -32.23
N ALA A 286 -26.99 7.89 -31.55
CA ALA A 286 -25.54 7.90 -31.36
C ALA A 286 -25.05 6.74 -30.48
N LEU A 287 -25.84 6.32 -29.48
CA LEU A 287 -25.55 5.14 -28.65
C LEU A 287 -25.75 3.82 -29.43
N GLU A 288 -26.82 3.73 -30.21
CA GLU A 288 -27.13 2.56 -31.04
C GLU A 288 -26.05 2.30 -32.09
N GLN A 289 -25.49 3.37 -32.70
CA GLN A 289 -24.37 3.27 -33.65
C GLN A 289 -23.13 2.58 -33.06
N VAL A 290 -22.96 2.63 -31.73
CA VAL A 290 -21.83 2.01 -31.02
C VAL A 290 -22.25 0.78 -30.20
N GLY A 291 -23.49 0.30 -30.38
CA GLY A 291 -23.98 -0.92 -29.75
C GLY A 291 -24.35 -0.78 -28.28
N ILE A 292 -24.63 0.44 -27.80
CA ILE A 292 -25.11 0.71 -26.45
C ILE A 292 -26.63 0.91 -26.51
N TYR A 293 -27.37 0.13 -25.71
CA TYR A 293 -28.83 0.19 -25.66
C TYR A 293 -29.29 0.52 -24.24
N PRO A 294 -29.70 1.76 -23.96
CA PRO A 294 -30.22 2.12 -22.65
C PRO A 294 -31.55 1.42 -22.36
N ASP A 295 -31.65 0.74 -21.22
CA ASP A 295 -32.90 0.15 -20.73
C ASP A 295 -33.55 1.08 -19.70
N VAL A 296 -34.81 1.47 -19.94
CA VAL A 296 -35.55 2.42 -19.10
C VAL A 296 -36.75 1.71 -18.50
N SER A 297 -36.72 1.52 -17.18
CA SER A 297 -37.77 0.84 -16.43
C SER A 297 -38.35 1.73 -15.33
N THR A 298 -39.67 1.69 -15.15
CA THR A 298 -40.35 2.39 -14.05
C THR A 298 -40.39 1.51 -12.82
N ALA A 299 -40.17 2.09 -11.65
CA ALA A 299 -40.24 1.41 -10.36
C ALA A 299 -41.24 2.12 -9.44
N LYS A 300 -42.08 1.32 -8.77
CA LYS A 300 -43.08 1.84 -7.80
C LYS A 300 -42.44 2.34 -6.51
N SER A 301 -41.26 1.81 -6.18
CA SER A 301 -40.49 2.19 -5.00
C SER A 301 -39.01 1.95 -5.29
N LEU A 302 -38.22 3.01 -5.15
CA LEU A 302 -36.77 3.06 -5.20
C LEU A 302 -36.31 3.69 -3.90
N THR A 303 -35.23 3.17 -3.33
CA THR A 303 -34.58 3.77 -2.17
C THR A 303 -33.21 4.25 -2.57
N LEU A 304 -32.97 5.55 -2.45
CA LEU A 304 -31.70 6.17 -2.74
C LEU A 304 -30.98 6.49 -1.43
N PRO A 305 -29.68 6.20 -1.32
CA PRO A 305 -28.93 6.46 -0.10
C PRO A 305 -28.74 7.95 0.17
N ALA A 306 -28.28 8.27 1.38
CA ALA A 306 -27.76 9.58 1.72
C ALA A 306 -26.45 9.86 0.97
N ILE A 307 -26.14 11.12 0.74
CA ILE A 307 -24.84 11.57 0.27
C ILE A 307 -23.82 11.36 1.39
N THR A 308 -22.65 10.83 1.03
CA THR A 308 -21.50 10.81 1.94
C THR A 308 -21.08 12.25 2.21
N ALA A 309 -21.26 12.70 3.46
CA ALA A 309 -20.92 14.07 3.85
C ALA A 309 -19.41 14.32 3.70
N ASN A 310 -19.06 15.47 3.13
CA ASN A 310 -17.69 15.99 3.17
C ASN A 310 -17.47 16.73 4.50
N ASP A 311 -16.30 16.54 5.10
CA ASP A 311 -15.91 17.30 6.28
C ASP A 311 -15.77 18.79 5.94
N ILE A 312 -16.54 19.61 6.65
CA ILE A 312 -16.49 21.06 6.53
C ILE A 312 -15.49 21.58 7.59
N THR A 313 -14.29 21.99 7.16
CA THR A 313 -13.23 22.42 8.09
C THR A 313 -13.32 23.89 8.51
N TYR A 314 -13.75 24.77 7.60
CA TYR A 314 -13.65 26.23 7.79
C TYR A 314 -14.98 26.95 7.97
N ALA A 315 -16.08 26.38 7.47
CA ALA A 315 -17.41 26.94 7.67
C ALA A 315 -18.03 26.34 8.93
N ARG A 316 -18.78 27.17 9.65
CA ARG A 316 -19.54 26.78 10.84
C ARG A 316 -20.95 27.33 10.70
N GLU A 317 -21.92 26.60 11.24
CA GLU A 317 -23.30 27.08 11.33
C GLU A 317 -23.35 28.36 12.17
N ASP A 318 -24.06 29.38 11.67
CA ASP A 318 -24.30 30.60 12.42
C ASP A 318 -25.44 30.33 13.41
N LYS A 319 -25.19 30.58 14.70
CA LYS A 319 -26.10 30.22 15.79
C LYS A 319 -27.15 31.29 16.05
#